data_AF-A0A3L6SDX9-F1
#
_entry.id   AF-A0A3L6SDX9-F1
#
_cell.length_a   1.000
_cell.length_b   1.000
_cell.length_c   1.000
_cell.angle_alpha   90.00
_cell.angle_beta   90.00
_cell.angle_gamma   90.00
#
_symmetry.space_group_name_H-M   'P 1'
#
loop_
_entity.id
_entity.type
_entity.pdbx_description
1 polymer ?
#
loop_
_entity_poly.entity_id
_entity_poly.type
_entity_poly.pdbx_seq_one_letter_code
_entity_poly.pdbx_strand_id
1 'polypeptide(L)'
;MINKDKSAIMFSSNDAAAKKGEVMQNLEISETMNERYLGLPVHVGKSKSSVFAYLKDRVWQRIQRWKEKLLLREGKEILIKVVAQAIPTFAMGCFHITKDMCEQISNMICRY
;
A
#
# COMPACT_ATOMS: atom_id res chain seq x y z
N MET A 1 17.33 -10.39 -16.78
CA MET A 1 18.17 -9.27 -16.32
C MET A 1 17.44 -8.52 -15.23
N ILE A 2 18.11 -8.22 -14.11
CA ILE A 2 17.56 -7.41 -13.01
C ILE A 2 18.09 -5.98 -13.18
N ASN A 3 17.24 -4.98 -13.01
CA ASN A 3 17.64 -3.57 -13.05
C ASN A 3 18.13 -3.16 -11.66
N LYS A 4 19.43 -2.91 -11.52
CA LYS A 4 20.08 -2.55 -10.25
C LYS A 4 19.66 -1.17 -9.74
N ASP A 5 19.40 -0.21 -10.62
CA ASP A 5 18.94 1.14 -10.26
C ASP A 5 17.52 1.16 -9.67
N LYS A 6 16.72 0.14 -10.00
CA LYS A 6 15.36 -0.05 -9.47
C LYS A 6 15.28 -1.06 -8.34
N SER A 7 16.40 -1.69 -8.02
CA SER A 7 16.50 -2.70 -6.96
C SER A 7 17.13 -2.07 -5.73
N ALA A 8 16.69 -2.51 -4.56
CA ALA A 8 17.26 -2.07 -3.30
C ALA A 8 17.21 -3.22 -2.30
N ILE A 9 18.10 -3.20 -1.33
CA ILE A 9 18.14 -4.21 -0.27
C ILE A 9 17.76 -3.55 1.05
N MET A 10 16.94 -4.24 1.83
CA MET A 10 16.59 -3.84 3.19
C MET A 10 17.11 -4.90 4.14
N PHE A 11 17.92 -4.49 5.12
CA PHE A 11 18.46 -5.38 6.14
C PHE A 11 17.67 -5.25 7.45
N SER A 12 17.71 -6.30 8.27
CA SER A 12 17.18 -6.24 9.62
C SER A 12 18.07 -5.38 10.51
N SER A 13 17.50 -4.79 11.57
CA SER A 13 18.25 -4.01 12.56
C SER A 13 19.31 -4.85 13.29
N ASN A 14 19.20 -6.17 13.25
CA ASN A 14 20.12 -7.10 13.94
C ASN A 14 21.27 -7.61 13.05
N ASP A 15 21.37 -7.16 11.80
CA ASP A 15 22.41 -7.63 10.87
C ASP A 15 23.75 -6.90 11.08
N ALA A 16 24.84 -7.66 11.17
CA ALA A 16 26.19 -7.13 11.33
C ALA A 16 26.64 -6.32 10.09
N ALA A 17 27.23 -5.13 10.32
CA ALA A 17 27.65 -4.22 9.26
C ALA A 17 28.62 -4.85 8.24
N ALA A 18 29.51 -5.75 8.69
CA ALA A 18 30.42 -6.48 7.81
C ALA A 18 29.68 -7.34 6.78
N LYS A 19 28.62 -8.04 7.23
CA LYS A 19 27.78 -8.90 6.37
C LYS A 19 26.93 -8.06 5.42
N LYS A 20 26.44 -6.90 5.87
CA LYS A 20 25.73 -5.95 5.00
C LYS A 20 26.62 -5.46 3.86
N GLY A 21 27.86 -5.07 4.17
CA GLY A 21 28.84 -4.61 3.18
C GLY A 21 29.19 -5.67 2.15
N GLU A 22 29.42 -6.91 2.58
CA GLU A 22 29.68 -8.04 1.69
C GLU A 22 28.52 -8.28 0.71
N VAL A 23 27.28 -8.27 1.20
CA VAL A 23 26.08 -8.49 0.38
C VAL A 23 25.86 -7.33 -0.60
N MET A 24 26.06 -6.08 -0.18
CA MET A 24 25.97 -4.91 -1.06
C MET A 24 27.04 -4.94 -2.16
N GLN A 25 28.27 -5.36 -1.84
CA GLN A 25 29.36 -5.45 -2.80
C GLN A 25 29.11 -6.57 -3.83
N ASN A 26 28.62 -7.73 -3.38
CA ASN A 26 28.32 -8.85 -4.26
C ASN A 26 27.13 -8.58 -5.20
N LEU A 27 26.13 -7.84 -4.74
CA LEU A 27 24.91 -7.56 -5.50
C LEU A 27 24.98 -6.24 -6.31
N GLU A 28 25.92 -5.36 -5.99
CA GLU A 28 26.02 -3.99 -6.52
C GLU A 28 24.71 -3.19 -6.39
N ILE A 29 24.03 -3.34 -5.24
CA ILE A 29 22.75 -2.68 -4.93
C ILE A 29 22.87 -1.96 -3.59
N SER A 30 22.29 -0.75 -3.49
CA SER A 30 22.30 0.07 -2.28
C SER A 30 21.29 -0.40 -1.22
N GLU A 31 21.58 -0.11 0.06
CA GLU A 31 20.59 -0.18 1.13
C GLU A 31 19.46 0.82 0.87
N THR A 32 18.23 0.44 1.17
CA THR A 32 17.13 1.37 1.36
C THR A 32 16.46 1.15 2.70
N MET A 33 16.08 2.25 3.34
CA MET A 33 15.19 2.25 4.50
C MET A 33 13.73 2.47 4.08
N ASN A 34 13.45 2.45 2.77
CA ASN A 34 12.09 2.64 2.28
C ASN A 34 11.24 1.40 2.59
N GLU A 35 10.26 1.59 3.46
CA GLU A 35 9.32 0.55 3.86
C GLU A 35 8.30 0.21 2.76
N ARG A 36 8.31 0.92 1.62
CA ARG A 36 7.34 0.73 0.53
C ARG A 36 7.97 0.52 -0.84
N TYR A 37 7.54 -0.53 -1.52
CA TYR A 37 7.82 -0.79 -2.93
C TYR A 37 6.53 -0.70 -3.74
N LEU A 38 6.52 0.14 -4.78
CA LEU A 38 5.32 0.45 -5.59
C LEU A 38 4.10 0.91 -4.75
N GLY A 39 4.36 1.56 -3.61
CA GLY A 39 3.34 2.01 -2.67
C GLY A 39 2.82 0.94 -1.71
N LEU A 40 3.24 -0.31 -1.87
CA LEU A 40 2.93 -1.44 -1.01
C LEU A 40 4.02 -1.63 0.05
N PRO A 41 3.68 -2.08 1.27
CA PRO A 41 4.66 -2.37 2.30
C PRO A 41 5.60 -3.51 1.86
N VAL A 42 6.91 -3.31 1.98
CA VAL A 42 7.93 -4.34 1.72
C VAL A 42 7.92 -5.42 2.80
N HIS A 43 7.59 -5.02 4.03
CA HIS A 43 7.46 -5.91 5.17
C HIS A 43 6.07 -5.81 5.79
N VAL A 44 5.40 -6.95 5.94
CA VAL A 44 4.12 -7.04 6.65
C VAL A 44 4.38 -7.70 8.00
N GLY A 45 4.40 -6.89 9.06
CA GLY A 45 4.58 -7.35 10.43
C GLY A 45 3.34 -8.09 10.99
N LYS A 46 3.30 -8.28 12.31
CA LYS A 46 2.23 -9.03 13.00
C LYS A 46 0.83 -8.42 12.83
N SER A 47 0.73 -7.10 12.67
CA SER A 47 -0.56 -6.40 12.54
C SER A 47 -0.87 -6.05 11.08
N LYS A 48 -1.52 -6.97 10.37
CA LYS A 48 -1.99 -6.74 8.98
C LYS A 48 -2.95 -5.55 8.88
N SER A 49 -3.85 -5.39 9.85
CA SER A 49 -4.82 -4.29 9.85
C SER A 49 -4.15 -2.92 9.94
N SER A 50 -3.09 -2.77 10.75
CA SER A 50 -2.33 -1.52 10.82
C SER A 50 -1.58 -1.24 9.51
N VAL A 51 -0.93 -2.27 8.97
CA VAL A 51 -0.13 -2.18 7.73
C VAL A 51 -0.99 -1.75 6.54
N PHE A 52 -2.25 -2.17 6.46
CA PHE A 52 -3.16 -1.82 5.36
C PHE A 52 -4.09 -0.62 5.65
N ALA A 53 -4.04 -0.02 6.85
CA ALA A 53 -4.89 1.13 7.20
C ALA A 53 -4.78 2.29 6.19
N TYR A 54 -3.59 2.49 5.60
CA TYR A 54 -3.37 3.50 4.57
C TYR A 54 -4.26 3.32 3.33
N LEU A 55 -4.73 2.10 3.02
CA LEU A 55 -5.64 1.84 1.89
C LEU A 55 -7.01 2.48 2.17
N LYS A 56 -7.52 2.32 3.39
CA LYS A 56 -8.76 2.97 3.84
C LYS A 56 -8.63 4.48 3.74
N ASP A 57 -7.52 5.04 4.23
CA ASP A 57 -7.29 6.48 4.19
C ASP A 57 -7.20 7.01 2.75
N ARG A 58 -6.57 6.26 1.83
CA ARG A 58 -6.53 6.64 0.41
C ARG A 58 -7.91 6.64 -0.24
N VAL A 59 -8.74 5.62 0.04
CA VAL A 59 -10.12 5.58 -0.44
C VAL A 59 -10.89 6.78 0.13
N TRP A 60 -10.76 7.05 1.43
CA TRP A 60 -11.42 8.18 2.08
C TRP A 60 -11.01 9.53 1.48
N GLN A 61 -9.72 9.80 1.35
CA GLN A 61 -9.21 11.05 0.79
C GLN A 61 -9.68 11.26 -0.65
N ARG A 62 -9.75 10.20 -1.46
CA ARG A 62 -10.31 10.29 -2.81
C ARG A 62 -11.78 10.69 -2.73
N ILE A 63 -12.61 9.97 -1.95
CA ILE A 63 -14.04 10.26 -1.80
C ILE A 63 -14.26 11.72 -1.35
N GLN A 64 -13.51 12.20 -0.35
CA GLN A 64 -13.63 13.59 0.14
C GLN A 64 -13.35 14.63 -0.94
N ARG A 65 -12.27 14.46 -1.72
CA ARG A 65 -11.93 15.38 -2.82
C ARG A 65 -13.01 15.46 -3.91
N TRP A 66 -13.84 14.43 -4.06
CA TRP A 66 -14.92 14.41 -5.05
C TRP A 66 -16.25 14.91 -4.49
N LYS A 67 -16.44 14.91 -3.17
CA LYS A 67 -17.61 15.50 -2.52
C LYS A 67 -17.73 16.99 -2.83
N GLU A 68 -16.60 17.68 -2.90
CA GLU A 68 -16.50 19.12 -3.21
C GLU A 68 -16.91 19.45 -4.65
N LYS A 69 -17.03 18.44 -5.53
CA LYS A 69 -17.52 18.63 -6.90
C LYS A 69 -19.03 18.38 -6.96
N LEU A 70 -19.75 19.29 -7.64
CA LEU A 70 -21.19 19.19 -7.89
C LEU A 70 -21.52 18.08 -8.89
N LEU A 71 -21.41 16.83 -8.43
CA LEU A 71 -21.82 15.65 -9.19
C LEU A 71 -23.27 15.28 -8.85
N LEU A 72 -23.99 14.79 -9.85
CA LEU A 72 -25.30 14.15 -9.67
C LEU A 72 -25.18 12.91 -8.76
N ARG A 73 -26.25 12.58 -8.04
CA ARG A 73 -26.29 11.48 -7.05
C ARG A 73 -25.83 10.15 -7.64
N GLU A 74 -26.33 9.79 -8.82
CA GLU A 74 -25.98 8.54 -9.51
C GLU A 74 -24.49 8.51 -9.91
N GLY A 75 -23.98 9.64 -10.39
CA GLY A 75 -22.55 9.77 -10.71
C GLY A 75 -21.64 9.64 -9.49
N LYS A 76 -22.09 10.12 -8.32
CA LYS A 76 -21.36 9.95 -7.05
C LYS A 76 -21.30 8.49 -6.63
N GLU A 77 -22.42 7.78 -6.69
CA GLU A 77 -22.46 6.36 -6.31
C GLU A 77 -21.53 5.50 -7.16
N ILE A 78 -21.58 5.67 -8.49
CA ILE A 78 -20.73 4.94 -9.42
C ILE A 78 -19.26 5.24 -9.13
N LEU A 79 -18.91 6.52 -8.96
CA LEU A 79 -17.54 6.93 -8.70
C LEU A 79 -16.99 6.33 -7.41
N ILE A 80 -17.78 6.36 -6.32
CA ILE A 80 -17.37 5.82 -5.02
C ILE A 80 -17.11 4.31 -5.14
N LYS A 81 -18.00 3.57 -5.81
CA LYS A 81 -17.83 2.12 -6.06
C LYS A 81 -16.54 1.83 -6.83
N VAL A 82 -16.27 2.57 -7.91
CA VAL A 82 -15.06 2.39 -8.73
C VAL A 82 -13.79 2.68 -7.92
N VAL A 83 -13.76 3.77 -7.16
CA VAL A 83 -12.60 4.15 -6.34
C VAL A 83 -12.34 3.14 -5.23
N ALA A 84 -13.40 2.69 -4.56
CA ALA A 84 -13.34 1.71 -3.49
C ALA A 84 -12.78 0.36 -3.94
N GLN A 85 -13.04 -0.04 -5.19
CA GLN A 85 -12.53 -1.28 -5.76
C GLN A 85 -11.13 -1.12 -6.32
N ALA A 86 -10.88 -0.08 -7.13
CA ALA A 86 -9.63 0.08 -7.86
C ALA A 86 -8.41 0.25 -6.93
N ILE A 87 -8.55 1.00 -5.83
CA ILE A 87 -7.44 1.29 -4.91
C ILE A 87 -6.90 0.02 -4.21
N PRO A 88 -7.73 -0.81 -3.56
CA PRO A 88 -7.23 -2.01 -2.90
C PRO A 88 -6.89 -3.14 -3.87
N THR A 89 -7.38 -3.13 -5.12
CA THR A 89 -7.15 -4.24 -6.09
C THR A 89 -5.67 -4.61 -6.24
N PHE A 90 -4.77 -3.62 -6.36
CA PHE A 90 -3.34 -3.90 -6.48
C PHE A 90 -2.76 -4.54 -5.21
N ALA A 91 -3.16 -4.02 -4.03
CA ALA A 91 -2.72 -4.58 -2.76
C ALA A 91 -3.27 -5.99 -2.50
N MET A 92 -4.51 -6.28 -2.92
CA MET A 92 -5.13 -7.61 -2.81
C MET A 92 -4.46 -8.64 -3.72
N GLY A 93 -3.92 -8.23 -4.87
CA GLY A 93 -3.16 -9.11 -5.74
C GLY A 93 -1.81 -9.53 -5.16
N CYS A 94 -1.19 -8.67 -4.35
CA CYS A 94 0.11 -8.95 -3.72
C CYS A 94 0.01 -9.51 -2.30
N PHE A 95 -1.09 -9.25 -1.59
CA PHE A 95 -1.26 -9.61 -0.19
C PHE A 95 -2.66 -10.12 0.14
N HIS A 96 -2.73 -11.05 1.09
CA HIS A 96 -3.99 -11.44 1.69
C HIS A 96 -4.48 -10.35 2.66
N ILE A 97 -5.34 -9.45 2.16
CA ILE A 97 -6.00 -8.41 2.96
C ILE A 97 -7.06 -9.06 3.87
N THR A 98 -7.14 -8.60 5.12
CA THR A 98 -8.09 -9.12 6.11
C THR A 98 -9.53 -8.73 5.73
N LYS A 99 -10.49 -9.65 5.95
CA LYS A 99 -11.93 -9.37 5.74
C LYS A 99 -12.40 -8.12 6.49
N ASP A 100 -11.88 -7.92 7.70
CA ASP A 100 -12.12 -6.75 8.55
C ASP A 100 -11.82 -5.42 7.83
N MET A 101 -10.73 -5.35 7.06
CA MET A 101 -10.41 -4.14 6.28
C MET A 101 -11.42 -3.88 5.16
N CYS A 102 -11.85 -4.92 4.45
CA CYS A 102 -12.87 -4.79 3.41
C CYS A 102 -14.20 -4.33 4.02
N GLU A 103 -14.56 -4.85 5.18
CA GLU A 103 -15.77 -4.45 5.91
C GLU A 103 -15.70 -2.99 6.38
N GLN A 104 -14.55 -2.55 6.90
CA GLN A 104 -14.33 -1.14 7.26
C GLN A 104 -14.50 -0.21 6.05
N ILE A 105 -13.97 -0.57 4.88
CA ILE A 105 -14.11 0.23 3.65
C ILE A 105 -15.58 0.26 3.21
N SER A 106 -16.27 -0.88 3.21
CA SER A 106 -17.70 -0.97 2.86
C SER A 106 -18.56 -0.11 3.79
N ASN A 107 -18.35 -0.22 5.10
CA ASN A 107 -19.08 0.57 6.09
C ASN A 107 -18.83 2.08 5.95
N MET A 108 -17.62 2.47 5.56
CA MET A 108 -17.28 3.88 5.28
C MET A 108 -18.00 4.41 4.04
N ILE A 109 -18.14 3.58 3.00
CA ILE A 109 -18.84 3.93 1.76
C ILE A 109 -20.34 4.01 1.97
N CYS A 110 -20.94 3.05 2.69
CA CYS A 110 -22.39 3.04 2.95
C CYS A 110 -22.89 4.25 3.74
N ARG A 111 -21.99 4.96 4.44
CA ARG A 111 -22.32 6.19 5.17
C ARG A 111 -22.32 7.45 4.30
N TYR A 112 -21.97 7.33 3.00
CA TYR A 112 -21.94 8.41 2.01
C TYR A 112 -23.01 8.22 0.93
#